data_AF-A0A2T1D5W2-F1
#
_entry.id   AF-A0A2T1D5W2-F1
#
_cell.length_a   1.000
_cell.length_b   1.000
_cell.length_c   1.000
_cell.angle_alpha   90.00
_cell.angle_beta   90.00
_cell.angle_gamma   90.00
#
_symmetry.space_group_name_H-M   'P 1'
#
loop_
_entity.id
_entity.type
_entity.pdbx_description
1 polymer ?
#
loop_
_entity_poly.entity_id
_entity_poly.type
_entity_poly.pdbx_seq_one_letter_code
_entity_poly.pdbx_strand_id
1 'polypeptide(L)'
;MNVTMNNEDPGSLTTVSTSTNEQWKKVGERVSAFLADLPEYLAEFFGEYRRPIITVSLVIGALIAVKLLLAVLDAINDIPLLSPLFELVGMGYSAWFIYRYVWKAENRQELVNDFNSLKAQVLGTNKSLS
;
A
#
# COMPACT_ATOMS: atom_id res chain seq x y z
N MET A 1 27.97 -54.96 -56.88
CA MET A 1 26.84 -55.14 -55.94
C MET A 1 27.47 -55.57 -54.62
N ASN A 2 27.41 -54.89 -53.48
CA ASN A 2 26.57 -53.80 -52.97
C ASN A 2 27.41 -53.05 -51.90
N VAL A 3 27.42 -51.73 -51.90
CA VAL A 3 27.99 -50.91 -50.80
C VAL A 3 26.90 -50.78 -49.75
N THR A 4 27.10 -51.32 -48.55
CA THR A 4 26.19 -51.12 -47.42
C THR A 4 26.66 -49.91 -46.63
N MET A 5 25.97 -48.80 -46.81
CA MET A 5 26.05 -47.63 -45.93
C MET A 5 25.21 -47.94 -44.68
N ASN A 6 25.86 -48.17 -43.53
CA ASN A 6 25.18 -48.08 -42.24
C ASN A 6 25.05 -46.60 -41.90
N ASN A 7 23.97 -46.00 -42.38
CA ASN A 7 23.44 -44.74 -41.90
C ASN A 7 22.48 -45.06 -40.75
N GLU A 8 22.34 -44.14 -39.80
CA GLU A 8 21.31 -44.09 -38.75
C GLU A 8 21.68 -44.70 -37.39
N ASP A 9 22.43 -43.92 -36.60
CA ASP A 9 22.02 -43.68 -35.20
C ASP A 9 21.34 -42.30 -35.13
N PRO A 10 20.01 -42.19 -35.37
CA PRO A 10 19.29 -40.95 -35.17
C PRO A 10 18.64 -40.97 -33.79
N GLY A 11 19.06 -40.03 -32.95
CA GLY A 11 18.14 -39.29 -32.10
C GLY A 11 17.58 -40.01 -30.87
N SER A 12 18.13 -39.63 -29.72
CA SER A 12 17.40 -39.54 -28.45
C SER A 12 16.09 -38.78 -28.63
N LEU A 13 14.95 -39.46 -28.82
CA LEU A 13 13.65 -38.78 -28.93
C LEU A 13 12.43 -39.56 -28.36
N THR A 14 12.58 -40.73 -27.76
CA THR A 14 11.41 -41.60 -27.46
C THR A 14 11.00 -41.77 -25.98
N THR A 15 11.27 -40.81 -25.09
CA THR A 15 10.63 -40.83 -23.74
C THR A 15 10.18 -39.46 -23.24
N VAL A 16 9.62 -38.62 -24.12
CA VAL A 16 9.00 -37.35 -23.71
C VAL A 16 7.46 -37.45 -23.62
N SER A 17 6.81 -38.37 -24.33
CA SER A 17 5.34 -38.34 -24.44
C SER A 17 4.58 -39.07 -23.32
N THR A 18 5.17 -40.04 -22.62
CA THR A 18 4.56 -40.69 -21.43
C THR A 18 5.00 -40.01 -20.12
N SER A 19 6.09 -39.24 -20.16
CA SER A 19 6.64 -38.54 -19.00
C SER A 19 6.06 -37.15 -18.78
N THR A 20 5.46 -36.51 -19.80
CA THR A 20 4.88 -35.16 -19.69
C THR A 20 3.70 -35.12 -18.70
N ASN A 21 2.72 -36.04 -18.80
CA ASN A 21 1.58 -36.08 -17.89
C ASN A 21 1.99 -36.39 -16.43
N GLU A 22 2.95 -37.30 -16.27
CA GLU A 22 3.56 -37.65 -14.98
C GLU A 22 4.36 -36.48 -14.39
N GLN A 23 5.04 -35.68 -15.22
CA GLN A 23 5.78 -34.49 -14.80
C GLN A 23 4.84 -33.34 -14.40
N TRP A 24 3.77 -33.08 -15.16
CA TRP A 24 2.77 -32.06 -14.81
C TRP A 24 2.03 -32.41 -13.52
N LYS A 25 1.77 -33.69 -13.27
CA LYS A 25 1.24 -34.15 -11.98
C LYS A 25 2.22 -33.90 -10.85
N LYS A 26 3.50 -34.24 -11.02
CA LYS A 26 4.55 -33.99 -9.99
C LYS A 26 4.79 -32.51 -9.72
N VAL A 27 4.75 -31.68 -10.75
CA VAL A 27 4.85 -30.22 -10.63
C VAL A 27 3.62 -29.69 -9.91
N GLY A 28 2.43 -30.16 -10.28
CA GLY A 28 1.17 -29.82 -9.62
C GLY A 28 1.18 -30.19 -8.14
N GLU A 29 1.61 -31.40 -7.79
CA GLU A 29 1.73 -31.88 -6.40
C GLU A 29 2.75 -31.06 -5.60
N ARG A 30 3.89 -30.73 -6.20
CA ARG A 30 4.92 -29.89 -5.54
C ARG A 30 4.42 -28.46 -5.33
N VAL A 31 3.75 -27.88 -6.32
CA VAL A 31 3.15 -26.53 -6.20
C VAL A 31 2.00 -26.54 -5.20
N SER A 32 1.15 -27.57 -5.20
CA SER A 32 0.05 -27.69 -4.23
C SER A 32 0.56 -27.87 -2.80
N ALA A 33 1.63 -28.65 -2.62
CA ALA A 33 2.26 -28.81 -1.31
C ALA A 33 2.85 -27.48 -0.81
N PHE A 34 3.57 -26.76 -1.67
CA PHE A 34 4.10 -25.44 -1.33
C PHE A 34 2.98 -24.40 -1.06
N LEU A 35 1.90 -24.42 -1.84
CA LEU A 35 0.75 -23.53 -1.65
C LEU A 35 -0.08 -23.89 -0.40
N ALA A 36 -0.09 -25.15 0.03
CA ALA A 36 -0.75 -25.56 1.27
C ALA A 36 -0.06 -24.97 2.51
N ASP A 37 1.26 -24.85 2.45
CA ASP A 37 2.08 -24.26 3.53
C ASP A 37 2.20 -22.72 3.40
N LEU A 38 1.83 -22.14 2.25
CA LEU A 38 1.92 -20.71 1.98
C LEU A 38 1.19 -19.82 3.02
N PRO A 39 -0.03 -20.15 3.47
CA PRO A 39 -0.68 -19.39 4.53
C PRO A 39 0.14 -19.35 5.84
N GLU A 40 0.79 -20.45 6.19
CA GLU A 40 1.63 -20.57 7.39
C GLU A 40 2.88 -19.68 7.26
N TYR A 41 3.58 -19.76 6.12
CA TYR A 41 4.74 -18.90 5.83
C TYR A 41 4.37 -17.42 5.78
N LEU A 42 3.22 -17.07 5.20
CA LEU A 42 2.74 -15.69 5.21
C LEU A 42 2.37 -15.24 6.62
N ALA A 43 1.72 -16.08 7.42
CA ALA A 43 1.38 -15.74 8.79
C ALA A 43 2.64 -15.48 9.64
N GLU A 44 3.65 -16.32 9.51
CA GLU A 44 4.95 -16.16 10.19
C GLU A 44 5.70 -14.93 9.69
N PHE A 45 5.80 -14.73 8.38
CA PHE A 45 6.43 -13.54 7.79
C PHE A 45 5.72 -12.25 8.20
N PHE A 46 4.41 -12.15 8.03
CA PHE A 46 3.67 -10.96 8.46
C PHE A 46 3.79 -10.76 9.97
N GLY A 47 3.82 -11.83 10.76
CA GLY A 47 4.05 -11.81 12.21
C GLY A 47 5.41 -11.21 12.60
N GLU A 48 6.49 -11.78 12.08
CA GLU A 48 7.88 -11.38 12.33
C GLU A 48 8.16 -9.96 11.81
N TYR A 49 7.63 -9.63 10.62
CA TYR A 49 7.87 -8.36 9.95
C TYR A 49 6.74 -7.34 10.15
N ARG A 50 5.82 -7.53 11.11
CA ARG A 50 4.69 -6.58 11.34
C ARG A 50 5.14 -5.13 11.41
N ARG A 51 6.15 -4.86 12.24
CA ARG A 51 6.67 -3.49 12.47
C ARG A 51 7.23 -2.87 11.18
N PRO A 52 8.23 -3.47 10.51
CA PRO A 52 8.78 -2.90 9.28
C PRO A 52 7.77 -2.86 8.13
N ILE A 53 6.90 -3.88 7.98
CA ILE A 53 5.86 -3.87 6.94
C ILE A 53 4.91 -2.70 7.14
N ILE A 54 4.43 -2.46 8.37
CA ILE A 54 3.55 -1.32 8.66
C ILE A 54 4.29 -0.01 8.34
N THR A 55 5.55 0.14 8.75
CA THR A 55 6.32 1.36 8.46
C THR A 55 6.49 1.59 6.96
N VAL A 56 6.91 0.57 6.20
CA VAL A 56 7.07 0.67 4.75
C VAL A 56 5.73 0.94 4.07
N SER A 57 4.67 0.27 4.52
CA SER A 57 3.31 0.47 3.99
C SER A 57 2.81 1.89 4.28
N LEU A 58 3.13 2.45 5.45
CA LEU A 58 2.81 3.82 5.81
C LEU A 58 3.59 4.81 4.94
N VAL A 59 4.88 4.59 4.71
CA VAL A 59 5.70 5.44 3.83
C VAL A 59 5.17 5.40 2.40
N ILE A 60 4.90 4.22 1.85
CA ILE A 60 4.32 4.06 0.52
C ILE A 60 2.94 4.71 0.47
N GLY A 61 2.10 4.47 1.47
CA GLY A 61 0.77 5.08 1.59
C GLY A 61 0.83 6.60 1.63
N ALA A 62 1.79 7.17 2.36
CA ALA A 62 2.02 8.61 2.42
C ALA A 62 2.44 9.17 1.05
N LEU A 63 3.33 8.48 0.32
CA LEU A 63 3.71 8.88 -1.04
C LEU A 63 2.52 8.86 -1.99
N ILE A 64 1.69 7.81 -1.94
CA ILE A 64 0.46 7.72 -2.74
C ILE A 64 -0.51 8.84 -2.37
N ALA A 65 -0.70 9.12 -1.08
CA ALA A 65 -1.55 10.21 -0.61
C ALA A 65 -1.08 11.57 -1.12
N VAL A 66 0.24 11.84 -1.11
CA VAL A 66 0.81 13.05 -1.70
C VAL A 66 0.50 13.12 -3.20
N LYS A 67 0.69 12.03 -3.95
CA LYS A 67 0.36 12.00 -5.39
C LYS A 67 -1.11 12.25 -5.65
N LEU A 68 -2.01 11.68 -4.85
CA LEU A 68 -3.45 11.92 -4.96
C LEU A 68 -3.79 13.38 -4.67
N LEU A 69 -3.19 13.97 -3.64
CA LEU A 69 -3.38 15.39 -3.33
C LEU A 69 -2.93 16.28 -4.49
N LEU A 70 -1.76 16.01 -5.08
CA LEU A 70 -1.28 16.73 -6.26
C LEU A 70 -2.22 16.57 -7.45
N ALA A 71 -2.69 15.35 -7.72
CA ALA A 71 -3.64 15.10 -8.82
C ALA A 71 -4.98 15.82 -8.62
N VAL A 72 -5.47 15.89 -7.39
CA VAL A 72 -6.67 16.67 -7.06
C VAL A 72 -6.42 18.16 -7.27
N LEU A 73 -5.26 18.67 -6.85
CA LEU A 73 -4.89 20.07 -7.04
C LEU A 73 -4.79 20.42 -8.53
N ASP A 74 -4.18 19.56 -9.34
CA ASP A 74 -4.11 19.72 -10.80
C ASP A 74 -5.52 19.75 -11.41
N ALA A 75 -6.39 18.81 -11.04
CA ALA A 75 -7.77 18.78 -11.53
C ALA A 75 -8.60 20.02 -11.12
N ILE A 76 -8.34 20.57 -9.94
CA ILE A 76 -8.95 21.82 -9.48
C ILE A 76 -8.45 23.00 -10.31
N ASN A 77 -7.15 23.06 -10.59
CA ASN A 77 -6.54 24.14 -11.38
C ASN A 77 -6.98 24.11 -12.85
N ASP A 78 -7.28 22.92 -13.39
CA ASP A 78 -7.85 22.77 -14.74
C ASP A 78 -9.29 23.32 -14.84
N ILE A 79 -9.98 23.50 -13.71
CA ILE A 79 -11.33 24.09 -13.66
C ILE A 79 -11.21 25.58 -13.26
N PRO A 80 -11.37 26.54 -14.19
CA PRO A 80 -11.02 27.94 -13.98
C PRO A 80 -11.80 28.66 -12.87
N LEU A 81 -12.93 28.11 -12.42
CA LEU A 81 -13.74 28.68 -11.34
C LEU A 81 -13.45 28.07 -9.96
N LEU A 82 -12.93 26.84 -9.87
CA LEU A 82 -12.77 26.18 -8.57
C LEU A 82 -11.59 26.75 -7.78
N SER A 83 -10.46 27.00 -8.44
CA SER A 83 -9.27 27.59 -7.82
C SER A 83 -9.58 28.93 -7.09
N PRO A 84 -10.17 29.95 -7.75
CA PRO A 84 -10.52 31.20 -7.05
C PRO A 84 -11.63 31.04 -6.00
N LEU A 85 -12.54 30.07 -6.16
CA LEU A 85 -13.54 29.76 -5.13
C LEU A 85 -12.91 29.17 -3.88
N PHE A 86 -11.96 28.24 -4.00
CA PHE A 86 -11.24 27.69 -2.85
C PHE A 86 -10.38 28.75 -2.16
N GLU A 87 -9.79 29.68 -2.91
CA GLU A 87 -9.08 30.82 -2.34
C GLU A 87 -10.02 31.71 -1.52
N LEU A 88 -11.19 32.06 -2.07
CA LEU A 88 -12.19 32.87 -1.37
C LEU A 88 -12.74 32.15 -0.11
N VAL A 89 -13.05 30.86 -0.22
CA VAL A 89 -13.50 30.03 0.91
C VAL A 89 -12.41 29.96 1.98
N GLY A 90 -11.16 29.71 1.58
CA GLY A 90 -10.02 29.65 2.48
C GLY A 90 -9.79 30.97 3.22
N MET A 91 -9.84 32.10 2.52
CA MET A 91 -9.76 33.42 3.13
C MET A 91 -10.94 33.70 4.07
N GLY A 92 -12.17 33.36 3.66
CA GLY A 92 -13.36 33.54 4.48
C GLY A 92 -13.29 32.76 5.79
N TYR A 93 -12.94 31.47 5.73
CA TYR A 93 -12.77 30.64 6.92
C TYR A 93 -11.59 31.10 7.78
N SER A 94 -10.47 31.51 7.16
CA SER A 94 -9.31 32.02 7.91
C SER A 94 -9.65 33.32 8.65
N ALA A 95 -10.31 34.26 7.99
CA ALA A 95 -10.75 35.52 8.61
C ALA A 95 -11.75 35.27 9.75
N TRP A 96 -12.75 34.41 9.53
CA TRP A 96 -13.72 34.01 10.55
C TRP A 96 -13.05 33.32 11.75
N PHE A 97 -12.10 32.40 11.49
CA PHE A 97 -11.37 31.68 12.52
C PHE A 97 -10.52 32.62 13.38
N ILE A 98 -9.77 33.53 12.75
CA ILE A 98 -8.97 34.53 13.45
C ILE A 98 -9.87 35.42 14.33
N TYR A 99 -10.97 35.92 13.76
CA TYR A 99 -11.90 36.76 14.50
C TYR A 99 -12.52 36.02 15.70
N ARG A 100 -12.99 34.78 15.49
CA ARG A 100 -13.67 33.99 16.52
C ARG A 100 -12.72 33.48 17.59
N TYR A 101 -11.61 32.88 17.21
CA TYR A 101 -10.76 32.11 18.13
C TYR A 101 -9.47 32.82 18.49
N VAL A 102 -8.87 33.58 17.58
CA VAL A 102 -7.59 34.25 17.84
C VAL A 102 -7.80 35.58 18.55
N TRP A 103 -8.83 36.38 18.25
CA TRP A 103 -8.96 37.73 18.81
C TRP A 103 -9.36 37.77 20.30
N LYS A 104 -10.25 36.89 20.74
CA LYS A 104 -10.80 36.87 22.11
C LYS A 104 -9.97 35.95 23.03
N ALA A 105 -9.57 36.45 24.20
CA ALA A 105 -8.76 35.70 25.15
C ALA A 105 -9.41 34.40 25.63
N GLU A 106 -10.71 34.42 25.95
CA GLU A 106 -11.46 33.23 26.38
C GLU A 106 -11.46 32.13 25.32
N ASN A 107 -11.63 32.50 24.05
CA ASN A 107 -11.69 31.55 22.94
C ASN A 107 -10.31 30.97 22.58
N ARG A 108 -9.23 31.72 22.85
CA ARG A 108 -7.86 31.20 22.76
C ARG A 108 -7.62 30.10 23.80
N GLN A 109 -8.14 30.27 25.01
CA GLN A 109 -8.00 29.29 26.08
C GLN A 109 -8.75 27.99 25.77
N GLU A 110 -9.99 28.11 25.28
CA GLU A 110 -10.80 26.97 24.80
C GLU A 110 -10.09 26.22 23.66
N LEU A 111 -9.61 26.93 22.64
CA LEU A 111 -8.91 26.35 21.49
C LEU A 111 -7.64 25.58 21.89
N VAL A 112 -6.84 26.13 22.82
CA VAL A 112 -5.62 25.46 23.30
C VAL A 112 -5.95 24.18 24.07
N ASN A 113 -7.00 24.21 24.88
CA ASN A 113 -7.45 23.03 25.64
C ASN A 113 -7.95 21.93 24.71
N ASP A 114 -8.76 22.27 23.71
CA ASP A 114 -9.25 21.33 22.71
C ASP A 114 -8.12 20.74 21.86
N PHE A 115 -7.17 21.58 21.45
CA PHE A 115 -5.99 21.14 20.71
C PHE A 115 -5.13 20.17 21.53
N ASN A 116 -4.91 20.46 22.81
CA ASN A 116 -4.17 19.58 23.72
C ASN A 116 -4.90 18.24 23.92
N SER A 117 -6.23 18.25 24.04
CA SER A 117 -7.05 17.04 24.14
C SER A 117 -6.95 16.19 22.87
N LEU A 118 -7.06 16.81 21.69
CA LEU A 118 -6.92 16.10 20.41
C LEU A 118 -5.52 15.51 20.24
N LYS A 119 -4.48 16.29 20.56
CA LYS A 119 -3.09 15.84 20.54
C LYS A 119 -2.89 14.64 21.47
N ALA A 120 -3.46 14.66 22.66
CA ALA A 120 -3.37 13.56 23.61
C ALA A 120 -4.02 12.28 23.08
N GLN A 121 -5.18 12.40 22.43
CA GLN A 121 -5.89 11.28 21.80
C GLN A 121 -5.11 10.67 20.63
N VAL A 122 -4.56 11.50 19.75
CA VAL A 122 -3.83 11.03 18.56
C VAL A 122 -2.47 10.43 18.92
N LEU A 123 -1.76 11.02 19.89
CA LEU A 123 -0.44 10.53 20.32
C LEU A 123 -0.53 9.44 21.40
N GLY A 124 -1.74 9.12 21.88
CA GLY A 124 -1.95 8.14 22.94
C GLY A 124 -1.35 8.53 24.29
N THR A 125 -1.00 9.81 24.51
CA THR A 125 -0.48 10.33 25.78
C THR A 125 -1.55 10.47 26.87
N ASN A 126 -2.70 9.80 26.72
CA ASN A 126 -3.68 9.65 27.77
C ASN A 126 -2.98 8.97 28.95
N LYS A 127 -2.53 9.76 29.92
CA LYS A 127 -2.02 9.25 31.18
C LYS A 127 -3.18 8.52 31.83
N SER A 128 -3.21 7.20 31.66
CA SER A 128 -3.97 6.30 32.49
C SER A 128 -3.49 6.55 33.91
N LEU A 129 -4.22 7.38 34.64
CA LEU A 129 -4.19 7.43 36.08
C LEU A 129 -5.17 6.36 36.53
N SER A 130 -4.62 5.26 37.05
CA SER A 130 -5.33 4.29 37.88
C SER A 130 -5.85 4.94 39.14
#